data_AF-A0A9D4PLY6-F1
#
_entry.id   AF-A0A9D4PLY6-F1
#
_cell.length_a   1.000
_cell.length_b   1.000
_cell.length_c   1.000
_cell.angle_alpha   90.00
_cell.angle_beta   90.00
_cell.angle_gamma   90.00
#
_symmetry.space_group_name_H-M   'P 1'
#
loop_
_entity.id
_entity.type
_entity.pdbx_description
1 polymer ?
#
loop_
_entity_poly.entity_id
_entity_poly.type
_entity_poly.pdbx_seq_one_letter_code
_entity_poly.pdbx_strand_id
1 'polypeptide(L)' 'MYAKGDDGGPLVCKPSSEDRLVLVGLVSYGELHCGQFGVPAVYADVLQSMDFIAEATGLPRERFTKA' A
#
# COMPACT_ATOMS: atom_id res chain seq x y z
N MET A 1 10.26 6.01 3.54
CA MET A 1 11.17 5.66 4.66
C MET A 1 10.92 4.20 4.98
N TYR A 2 11.97 3.38 5.08
CA TYR A 2 11.87 1.98 5.50
C TYR A 2 12.62 1.84 6.82
N ALA A 3 11.97 1.32 7.86
CA ALA A 3 12.61 0.93 9.10
C ALA A 3 12.31 -0.53 9.44
N LYS A 4 13.20 -1.15 10.22
CA LYS A 4 12.99 -2.53 10.68
C LYS A 4 11.73 -2.59 11.55
N GLY A 5 10.79 -3.44 11.16
CA GLY A 5 9.49 -3.59 11.84
C GLY A 5 8.34 -2.83 11.18
N ASP A 6 8.61 -2.06 10.12
CA ASP A 6 7.57 -1.46 9.28
C ASP A 6 7.07 -2.41 8.19
N ASP A 7 7.58 -3.65 8.13
CA ASP A 7 7.20 -4.64 7.11
C ASP A 7 5.67 -4.87 7.12
N GLY A 8 5.03 -4.73 5.95
CA GLY A 8 3.57 -4.78 5.82
C GLY A 8 2.84 -3.51 6.26
N GLY A 9 3.56 -2.47 6.68
CA GLY A 9 2.98 -1.17 7.04
C GLY A 9 2.27 -0.49 5.86
N PRO A 10 1.20 0.29 6.12
CA PRO A 10 0.38 0.86 5.06
C PRO A 10 1.00 2.12 4.42
N LEU A 11 1.00 2.16 3.09
CA LEU A 11 1.15 3.39 2.31
C LEU A 11 -0.24 3.84 1.85
N VAL A 12 -0.70 4.99 2.35
CA VAL A 12 -2.03 5.54 2.05
C VAL A 12 -1.96 6.86 1.29
N CYS A 13 -2.93 7.09 0.41
CA CYS A 13 -3.14 8.35 -0.28
C CYS A 13 -4.51 8.92 0.06
N LYS A 14 -4.63 10.26 0.11
CA LYS A 14 -5.93 10.95 0.22
C LYS A 14 -6.23 11.64 -1.12
N PRO A 15 -7.10 11.07 -1.97
CA PRO A 15 -7.51 11.73 -3.21
C PRO A 15 -8.12 13.10 -2.91
N SER A 16 -7.77 14.13 -3.67
CA SER A 16 -8.30 15.50 -3.42
C SER A 16 -9.83 15.60 -3.59
N SER A 17 -10.43 14.65 -4.30
CA SER A 17 -11.87 14.54 -4.55
C SER A 17 -12.65 13.85 -3.43
N GLU A 18 -11.99 13.23 -2.46
CA GLU A 18 -12.63 12.32 -1.51
C GLU A 18 -12.11 12.52 -0.09
N ASP A 19 -12.99 12.42 0.91
CA ASP A 19 -12.61 12.49 2.32
C ASP A 19 -12.32 11.11 2.91
N ARG A 20 -11.52 10.32 2.19
CA ARG A 20 -11.08 8.99 2.68
C ARG A 20 -9.62 8.73 2.35
N LEU A 21 -8.99 7.91 3.18
CA LEU A 21 -7.66 7.38 2.94
C LEU A 21 -7.78 6.08 2.14
N VAL A 22 -7.05 6.01 1.04
CA VAL A 22 -6.98 4.85 0.16
C VAL A 22 -5.63 4.16 0.37
N LEU A 23 -5.66 2.87 0.69
CA LEU A 23 -4.46 2.05 0.79
C LEU A 23 -3.95 1.72 -0.62
N VAL A 24 -2.74 2.17 -0.94
CA VAL A 24 -2.14 1.98 -2.28
C VAL A 24 -0.93 1.07 -2.28
N GLY A 25 -0.29 0.88 -1.11
CA GLY A 25 0.87 0.02 -1.00
C GLY A 25 1.06 -0.56 0.39
N LEU A 26 1.82 -1.65 0.46
CA LEU A 26 2.32 -2.23 1.70
C LEU A 26 3.84 -2.21 1.68
N VAL A 27 4.49 -1.82 2.77
CA VAL A 27 5.95 -1.86 2.88
C VAL A 27 6.43 -3.29 2.59
N SER A 28 7.31 -3.43 1.60
CA SER A 28 7.86 -4.74 1.20
C SER A 28 9.29 -4.89 1.68
N TYR A 29 10.19 -4.02 1.23
CA TYR A 29 11.59 -4.01 1.66
C TYR A 29 12.23 -2.64 1.39
N GLY A 30 13.43 -2.45 1.93
CA GLY A 30 14.26 -1.28 1.68
C GLY A 30 15.60 -1.42 2.39
N GLU A 31 16.50 -0.46 2.18
CA GLU A 31 17.72 -0.42 2.98
C GLU A 31 17.39 -0.11 4.45
N LEU A 32 18.05 -0.80 5.38
CA LEU A 32 17.86 -0.65 6.84
C LEU A 32 18.19 0.76 7.38
N HIS A 33 18.81 1.62 6.56
CA HIS A 33 19.09 3.01 6.91
C HIS A 33 17.83 3.87 6.72
N CYS A 34 17.01 3.93 7.77
CA CYS A 34 15.79 4.74 7.76
C CYS A 34 16.09 6.20 7.42
N GLY A 35 15.38 6.73 6.41
CA GLY A 35 15.48 8.15 6.04
C GLY A 35 16.69 8.52 5.20
N GLN A 36 17.43 7.54 4.66
CA GLN A 36 18.54 7.83 3.76
C GLN A 36 18.04 8.53 2.48
N PHE A 37 18.60 9.71 2.20
CA PHE A 37 18.26 10.47 1.01
C PHE A 37 18.66 9.71 -0.25
N GLY A 38 17.80 9.74 -1.27
CA GLY A 38 18.06 9.09 -2.56
C GLY A 38 17.84 7.57 -2.59
N VAL A 39 17.51 6.94 -1.45
CA VAL A 39 17.19 5.51 -1.40
C VAL A 39 15.69 5.31 -1.16
N PRO A 40 14.92 4.86 -2.17
CA PRO A 40 13.49 4.63 -2.01
C PRO A 40 13.23 3.34 -1.20
N ALA A 41 12.13 3.34 -0.46
CA ALA A 41 11.53 2.11 0.04
C ALA A 41 10.69 1.47 -1.07
N VAL A 42 10.63 0.15 -1.09
CA VAL A 42 9.84 -0.62 -2.07
C VAL A 42 8.55 -1.09 -1.42
N TYR A 43 7.45 -0.92 -2.14
CA TYR A 43 6.10 -1.26 -1.68
C TYR A 43 5.47 -2.28 -2.63
N ALA A 44 4.70 -3.22 -2.08
CA ALA A 44 3.83 -4.08 -2.86
C ALA A 44 2.63 -3.26 -3.37
N ASP A 45 2.34 -3.35 -4.67
CA ASP A 45 1.24 -2.64 -5.31
C ASP A 45 -0.11 -3.30 -4.96
N VAL A 46 -0.92 -2.61 -4.15
CA VAL A 46 -2.22 -3.12 -3.72
C VAL A 46 -3.19 -3.23 -4.90
N LEU A 47 -3.12 -2.33 -5.88
CA LEU A 47 -4.01 -2.35 -7.04
C LEU A 47 -3.77 -3.58 -7.92
N GLN A 48 -2.51 -4.01 -8.07
CA GLN A 48 -2.17 -5.25 -8.77
C GLN A 48 -2.64 -6.50 -8.03
N SER A 49 -2.77 -6.43 -6.70
CA SER A 49 -3.15 -7.56 -5.84
C SER A 49 -4.67 -7.70 -5.65
N MET A 50 -5.48 -6.87 -6.30
CA MET A 50 -6.91 -6.78 -6.07
C MET A 50 -7.70 -8.05 -6.45
N ASP A 51 -7.23 -8.82 -7.44
CA ASP A 51 -7.86 -10.11 -7.78
C ASP A 51 -7.70 -11.11 -6.64
N PHE A 52 -6.48 -11.25 -6.11
CA PHE A 52 -6.19 -12.07 -4.94
C PHE A 52 -6.99 -11.62 -3.72
N ILE A 53 -7.08 -10.32 -3.46
CA ILE A 53 -7.84 -9.79 -2.32
C ILE A 53 -9.34 -10.11 -2.46
N ALA A 54 -9.90 -9.97 -3.66
CA ALA A 54 -11.29 -10.30 -3.92
C ALA A 54 -11.57 -11.80 -3.72
N GLU A 55 -10.70 -12.67 -4.24
CA GLU A 55 -10.78 -14.12 -4.06
C GLU A 55 -10.67 -14.51 -2.57
N ALA A 56 -9.65 -14.01 -1.87
CA ALA A 56 -9.38 -14.37 -0.47
C ALA A 56 -10.48 -13.91 0.49
N THR A 57 -11.16 -12.80 0.18
CA THR A 57 -12.23 -12.24 1.03
C THR A 57 -13.63 -12.67 0.60
N GLY A 58 -13.79 -13.22 -0.61
CA GLY A 58 -15.09 -13.48 -1.23
C GLY A 58 -15.88 -12.21 -1.53
N LEU A 59 -15.23 -11.04 -1.57
CA LEU A 59 -15.87 -9.76 -1.83
C LEU A 59 -15.57 -9.27 -3.25
N PRO A 60 -16.56 -8.64 -3.93
CA PRO A 60 -16.36 -8.14 -5.28
C PRO A 60 -15.36 -6.98 -5.30
N ARG A 61 -14.51 -6.90 -6.34
CA ARG A 61 -13.45 -5.88 -6.48
C ARG A 61 -13.97 -4.46 -6.38
N GLU A 62 -15.17 -4.22 -6.90
CA GLU A 62 -15.83 -2.93 -6.94
C GLU A 62 -16.07 -2.38 -5.53
N ARG A 63 -16.12 -3.24 -4.51
CA ARG A 63 -16.24 -2.80 -3.11
C ARG A 63 -15.01 -1.99 -2.66
N PHE A 64 -13.86 -2.20 -3.28
CA PHE A 64 -12.59 -1.61 -2.88
C PHE A 64 -12.12 -0.48 -3.80
N THR A 65 -12.58 -0.46 -5.06
CA THR A 65 -12.10 0.49 -6.09
C THR A 65 -13.09 1.61 -6.40
N LYS A 66 -14.27 1.63 -5.77
CA LYS A 66 -15.31 2.62 -6.08
C LYS A 66 -14.95 3.98 -5.48
N ALA A 67 -14.67 4.97 -6.34
CA ALA A 67 -14.62 6.41 -6.02
C ALA A 67 -15.97 6.88 -5.45
#